data_AF-A0A3D4FL11-F1
#
_entry.id   AF-A0A3D4FL11-F1
#
_cell.length_a   1.000
_cell.length_b   1.000
_cell.length_c   1.000
_cell.angle_alpha   90.00
_cell.angle_beta   90.00
_cell.angle_gamma   90.00
#
_symmetry.space_group_name_H-M   'P 1'
#
loop_
_entity.id
_entity.type
_entity.pdbx_description
1 polymer ?
#
loop_
_entity_poly.entity_id
_entity_poly.type
_entity_poly.pdbx_seq_one_letter_code
_entity_poly.pdbx_strand_id
1 'polypeptide(L)'
;DSDFCYEGRQKVIDYVVEKYGVNNVSQIITFGTMASRAFIRDVGRAMNYPYAEVDRIAKMIPTVLNITIDKALNMNPELKEAYEGDMRVKELI
;
A
#
# COMPACT_ATOMS: atom_id res chain seq x y z
N ASP A 1 16.91 -18.92 7.85
CA ASP A 1 15.73 -18.17 8.29
C ASP A 1 14.91 -19.06 9.20
N SER A 2 14.38 -18.53 10.29
CA SER A 2 13.57 -19.30 11.24
C SER A 2 12.32 -18.49 11.58
N ASP A 3 11.24 -18.82 10.90
CA ASP A 3 9.93 -18.20 11.12
C ASP A 3 9.23 -18.87 12.30
N PHE A 4 8.75 -18.04 13.22
CA PHE A 4 7.92 -18.48 14.35
C PHE A 4 6.47 -18.09 14.10
N CYS A 5 5.54 -18.98 14.48
CA CYS A 5 4.11 -18.67 14.43
C CYS A 5 3.80 -17.41 15.24
N TYR A 6 2.89 -16.57 14.75
CA TYR A 6 2.55 -15.29 15.36
C TYR A 6 2.12 -15.43 16.83
N GLU A 7 1.41 -16.50 17.19
CA GLU A 7 0.92 -16.77 18.55
C GLU A 7 2.05 -17.03 19.56
N GLY A 8 3.14 -17.65 19.10
CA GLY A 8 4.29 -18.01 19.93
C GLY A 8 5.47 -17.04 19.83
N ARG A 9 5.43 -16.11 18.86
CA ARG A 9 6.56 -15.24 18.51
C ARG A 9 7.06 -14.42 19.69
N GLN A 10 6.14 -13.86 20.48
CA GLN A 10 6.51 -13.01 21.62
C GLN A 10 7.33 -13.79 22.66
N LYS A 11 6.94 -15.04 22.98
CA LYS A 11 7.67 -15.88 23.95
C LYS A 11 9.11 -16.15 23.52
N VAL A 12 9.33 -16.32 22.21
CA VAL A 12 10.67 -16.52 21.64
C VAL A 12 11.47 -15.23 21.72
N ILE A 13 10.86 -14.08 21.39
CA ILE A 13 11.50 -12.77 21.54
C ILE A 13 11.91 -12.54 22.99
N ASP A 14 11.00 -12.77 23.94
CA ASP A 14 11.25 -12.58 25.37
C ASP A 14 12.41 -13.46 25.87
N TYR A 15 12.44 -14.74 25.47
CA TYR A 15 13.55 -15.65 25.78
C TYR A 15 14.89 -15.14 25.24
N VAL A 16 14.92 -14.65 24.00
CA VAL A 16 16.15 -14.12 23.38
C VAL A 16 16.59 -12.82 24.06
N VAL A 17 15.66 -11.94 24.42
CA VAL A 17 15.92 -10.72 25.18
C VAL A 17 16.48 -11.03 26.56
N GLU A 18 15.90 -11.99 27.29
CA GLU A 18 16.40 -12.42 28.60
C GLU A 18 17.80 -13.03 28.49
N LYS A 19 18.03 -13.88 27.48
CA LYS A 19 19.29 -14.60 27.30
C LYS A 19 20.46 -13.71 26.88
N TYR A 20 20.21 -12.71 26.03
CA TYR A 20 21.27 -11.90 25.42
C TYR A 20 21.29 -10.44 25.88
N GLY A 21 20.29 -10.02 26.66
CA GLY A 21 20.15 -8.66 27.17
C GLY A 21 19.42 -7.74 26.20
N VAL A 22 18.59 -6.86 26.76
CA VAL A 22 17.70 -5.95 26.01
C VAL A 22 18.42 -5.04 25.01
N ASN A 23 19.64 -4.61 25.32
CA ASN A 23 20.41 -3.71 24.44
C ASN A 23 21.03 -4.42 23.24
N ASN A 24 21.01 -5.75 23.22
CA ASN A 24 21.65 -6.58 22.20
C ASN A 24 20.63 -7.25 21.26
N VAL A 25 19.33 -6.99 21.45
CA VAL A 25 18.25 -7.58 20.66
C VAL A 25 17.36 -6.47 20.12
N SER A 26 17.18 -6.42 18.80
CA SER A 26 16.32 -5.45 18.13
C SER A 26 15.52 -6.09 17.01
N GLN A 27 14.37 -5.50 16.70
CA GLN A 27 13.54 -5.90 15.57
C GLN A 27 13.95 -5.11 14.32
N ILE A 28 13.89 -5.77 13.18
CA ILE A 28 14.12 -5.13 11.89
C ILE A 28 12.78 -4.56 11.41
N ILE A 29 12.77 -3.27 11.03
CA ILE A 29 11.59 -2.61 10.49
C ILE A 29 11.40 -2.96 9.00
N THR A 30 10.14 -3.08 8.58
CA THR A 30 9.77 -3.16 7.16
C THR A 30 9.33 -1.79 6.69
N PHE A 31 9.90 -1.31 5.59
CA PHE A 31 9.40 -0.11 4.93
C PHE A 31 8.17 -0.44 4.09
N GLY A 32 7.05 0.21 4.40
CA GLY A 32 5.88 0.23 3.52
C GLY A 32 6.07 1.30 2.45
N THR A 33 6.07 0.91 1.18
CA THR A 33 5.95 1.87 0.07
C THR A 33 4.48 2.25 -0.12
N MET A 34 4.21 3.46 -0.61
CA MET A 34 2.84 3.87 -0.93
C MET A 34 2.29 2.99 -2.04
N ALA A 35 1.30 2.16 -1.72
CA ALA A 35 0.59 1.38 -2.73
C ALA A 35 -0.22 2.32 -3.63
N SER A 36 -0.21 2.08 -4.95
CA SER A 36 -0.86 2.93 -5.96
C SER A 36 -2.34 3.25 -5.65
N ARG A 37 -3.06 2.33 -5.01
CA ARG A 37 -4.45 2.58 -4.55
C ARG A 37 -4.56 3.49 -3.34
N ALA A 38 -3.65 3.37 -2.38
CA ALA A 38 -3.61 4.28 -1.24
C ALA A 38 -3.21 5.68 -1.70
N PHE A 39 -2.23 5.76 -2.61
CA PHE A 39 -1.78 7.02 -3.20
C PHE A 39 -2.92 7.81 -3.86
N ILE A 40 -3.72 7.19 -4.74
CA ILE A 40 -4.87 7.86 -5.38
C ILE A 40 -5.85 8.42 -4.34
N ARG A 41 -6.12 7.66 -3.25
CA ARG A 41 -7.01 8.12 -2.18
C ARG A 41 -6.44 9.31 -1.42
N ASP A 42 -5.14 9.29 -1.12
CA ASP A 42 -4.50 10.37 -0.39
C ASP A 42 -4.39 11.65 -1.23
N VAL A 43 -4.04 11.54 -2.51
CA VAL A 43 -4.00 12.70 -3.43
C VAL A 43 -5.41 13.25 -3.65
N GLY A 44 -6.40 12.39 -3.89
CA GLY A 44 -7.79 12.84 -4.08
C GLY A 44 -8.35 13.55 -2.84
N ARG A 45 -7.97 13.11 -1.64
CA ARG A 45 -8.30 13.82 -0.39
C ARG A 45 -7.60 15.19 -0.33
N ALA A 46 -6.33 15.29 -0.72
CA ALA A 46 -5.59 16.54 -0.74
C ALA A 46 -6.17 17.55 -1.75
N MET A 47 -6.69 17.08 -2.88
CA MET A 47 -7.38 17.88 -3.89
C MET A 47 -8.85 18.17 -3.54
N ASN A 48 -9.31 17.75 -2.36
CA ASN A 48 -10.68 17.93 -1.88
C ASN A 48 -11.76 17.30 -2.80
N TYR A 49 -11.42 16.19 -3.46
CA TYR A 49 -12.37 15.43 -4.27
C TYR A 49 -13.31 14.59 -3.40
N PRO A 50 -14.56 14.35 -3.84
CA PRO A 50 -15.48 13.48 -3.13
C PRO A 50 -14.91 12.07 -2.96
N TYR A 51 -14.95 11.56 -1.72
CA TYR A 51 -14.42 10.23 -1.39
C TYR A 51 -14.97 9.12 -2.29
N ALA A 52 -16.26 9.16 -2.62
CA ALA A 52 -16.90 8.17 -3.47
C ALA A 52 -16.33 8.13 -4.90
N GLU A 53 -15.96 9.29 -5.44
CA GLU A 53 -15.36 9.42 -6.76
C GLU A 53 -13.94 8.84 -6.78
N VAL A 54 -13.14 9.23 -5.78
CA VAL A 54 -11.76 8.77 -5.63
C VAL A 54 -11.68 7.27 -5.34
N ASP A 55 -12.60 6.74 -4.51
CA ASP A 55 -12.66 5.30 -4.22
C ASP A 55 -13.06 4.49 -5.45
N ARG A 56 -13.95 5.02 -6.31
CA ARG A 56 -14.29 4.38 -7.60
C ARG A 56 -13.04 4.24 -8.47
N ILE A 57 -12.25 5.30 -8.62
CA ILE A 57 -11.02 5.29 -9.42
C ILE A 57 -9.96 4.37 -8.79
N ALA A 58 -9.79 4.43 -7.48
CA ALA A 58 -8.84 3.56 -6.77
C ALA A 58 -9.17 2.07 -6.94
N LYS A 59 -10.46 1.68 -6.98
CA LYS A 59 -10.88 0.29 -7.22
C LYS A 59 -10.58 -0.21 -8.63
N MET A 60 -10.46 0.69 -9.61
CA MET A 60 -10.08 0.33 -10.98
C MET A 60 -8.61 -0.07 -11.10
N ILE A 61 -7.74 0.26 -10.13
CA ILE A 61 -6.36 -0.25 -10.11
C ILE A 61 -6.36 -1.76 -9.77
N PRO A 62 -5.77 -2.60 -10.64
CA PRO A 62 -5.65 -4.03 -10.40
C PRO A 62 -4.89 -4.39 -9.11
N THR A 63 -5.29 -5.48 -8.46
CA THR A 63 -4.62 -6.02 -7.27
C THR A 63 -3.39 -6.85 -7.65
N VAL A 64 -2.35 -6.20 -8.16
CA VAL A 64 -1.08 -6.85 -8.48
C VAL A 64 0.02 -6.30 -7.58
N LEU A 65 0.90 -7.17 -7.08
CA LEU A 65 2.06 -6.78 -6.29
C LEU A 65 2.94 -5.83 -7.12
N ASN A 66 3.35 -4.71 -6.53
CA ASN A 66 4.21 -3.70 -7.19
C ASN A 66 3.62 -3.12 -8.49
N ILE A 67 2.29 -2.98 -8.57
CA ILE A 67 1.65 -2.32 -9.70
C ILE A 67 1.95 -0.82 -9.70
N THR A 68 2.38 -0.28 -10.84
CA THR A 68 2.50 1.16 -11.07
C THR A 68 1.24 1.70 -11.71
N ILE A 69 1.02 3.01 -11.63
CA ILE A 69 -0.10 3.69 -12.29
C ILE A 69 -0.08 3.44 -13.80
N ASP A 70 1.09 3.55 -14.44
CA ASP A 70 1.24 3.30 -15.88
C ASP A 70 0.83 1.87 -16.27
N LYS A 71 1.19 0.88 -15.44
CA LYS A 71 0.77 -0.50 -15.67
C LYS A 71 -0.72 -0.67 -15.46
N ALA A 72 -1.30 -0.01 -14.45
CA ALA A 72 -2.73 -0.04 -14.22
C ALA A 72 -3.52 0.54 -15.40
N LEU A 73 -3.07 1.65 -15.99
CA LEU A 73 -3.67 2.27 -17.18
C LEU A 73 -3.59 1.35 -18.42
N ASN A 74 -2.51 0.58 -18.56
CA ASN A 74 -2.39 -0.38 -19.66
C ASN A 74 -3.21 -1.67 -19.45
N MET A 75 -3.41 -2.07 -18.19
CA MET A 75 -4.11 -3.31 -17.85
C MET A 75 -5.63 -3.17 -17.75
N ASN A 76 -6.13 -1.97 -17.39
CA ASN A 76 -7.55 -1.71 -17.26
C ASN A 76 -8.02 -0.65 -18.27
N PRO A 77 -8.71 -1.05 -19.35
CA PRO A 77 -9.26 -0.14 -20.35
C PRO A 77 -10.23 0.89 -19.76
N GLU A 78 -11.05 0.53 -18.76
CA GLU A 78 -11.99 1.47 -18.13
C GLU A 78 -11.26 2.58 -17.37
N LEU A 79 -10.13 2.24 -16.73
CA LEU A 79 -9.29 3.23 -16.06
C LEU A 79 -8.67 4.20 -17.08
N LYS A 80 -8.26 3.67 -18.23
CA LYS A 80 -7.72 4.48 -19.32
C LYS A 80 -8.79 5.39 -19.93
N GLU A 81 -10.00 4.89 -20.16
CA GLU A 81 -11.12 5.70 -20.64
C GLU A 81 -11.48 6.80 -19.64
N ALA A 82 -11.49 6.51 -18.34
CA ALA A 82 -11.72 7.51 -17.31
C ALA A 82 -10.61 8.58 -17.28
N TYR A 83 -9.35 8.17 -17.47
CA TYR A 83 -8.21 9.08 -17.56
C TYR A 83 -8.24 9.98 -18.80
N GLU A 84 -8.69 9.46 -19.94
CA GLU A 84 -8.79 10.23 -21.19
C GLU A 84 -10.05 11.09 -21.27
N GLY A 85 -11.16 10.63 -20.68
CA GLY A 85 -12.48 11.26 -20.76
C GLY A 85 -12.80 12.27 -19.66
N ASP A 86 -12.12 12.21 -18.51
CA ASP A 86 -12.39 13.09 -17.37
C ASP A 86 -11.12 13.86 -16.94
N MET A 87 -11.19 15.18 -17.08
CA MET A 87 -10.09 16.08 -16.74
C MET A 87 -9.71 16.00 -15.25
N ARG A 88 -10.68 15.74 -14.36
CA ARG A 88 -10.41 15.61 -12.92
C ARG A 88 -9.65 14.33 -12.61
N VAL A 89 -9.98 13.24 -13.30
CA VAL A 89 -9.26 11.96 -13.18
C VAL A 89 -7.84 12.09 -13.71
N LYS A 90 -7.67 12.83 -14.81
CA LYS A 90 -6.36 13.11 -15.40
C LYS A 90 -5.46 13.97 -14.51
N GLU A 91 -6.03 14.86 -13.71
CA GLU A 91 -5.27 15.68 -12.76
C GLU A 91 -4.91 14.90 -11.48
N LEU A 92 -5.69 13.87 -11.15
CA LEU A 92 -5.49 13.01 -9.98
C LEU A 92 -4.39 11.95 -10.18
N ILE A 93 -4.17 11.52 -11.42
CA ILE A 93 -3.34 10.38 -11.82
C ILE A 93 -2.09 10.87 -12.54
#